data_AF-A0A2K1WVG1-F1
#
_entry.id   AF-A0A2K1WVG1-F1
#
_cell.length_a   1.000
_cell.length_b   1.000
_cell.length_c   1.000
_cell.angle_alpha   90.00
_cell.angle_beta   90.00
_cell.angle_gamma   90.00
#
_symmetry.space_group_name_H-M   'P 1'
#
loop_
_entity.id
_entity.type
_entity.pdbx_description
1 polymer ?
#
loop_
_entity_poly.entity_id
_entity_poly.type
_entity_poly.pdbx_seq_one_letter_code
_entity_poly.pdbx_strand_id
1 'polypeptide(L)'
;MAEFGGKWRGLKSVLMVLINFLLAFVFVSAERGLTREATSARTDETGDSVSSYVLKAVSCLWQPDQRGYQHVWPEMKFGWQIVLGSIIGFLGAAFGSVGGVGGGGIFVPMLSLIIGFDPKSATAISKCMIMGAAVSSVYYNLKLRHPTIDMPIIDYDLALLIQPMLMLGISLGVALNVIFADWMVTVLLIVLFTVTSTKAFFKGVETWKKETIMKREAAKHLESNGTDAGEVEYKPLRGGPSNSPQKETKELEITVFENVYWKELGLLVFVWVAFLVLQIAKESTYTCSIGYWVLNLLQIPVSVGVTLYEVVSLYKGRRVVASKGDEGTNFRVLQLMTYCAFGVLAGVVGGLLGLGGGFIMGPLFLELGVPPQVSSATATFAMTFSSSMSVVEYYLLKRFPVPYAVYFVVVATFAAFTGQHIVRRLIIVFGRASLIIFILAFTIFVSAILLGGFGISNMIGKIHRQEYMGFENFCKYDG
;
A
#
# COMPACT_ATOMS: atom_id res chain seq x y z
N MET A 1 21.85 -2.12 -24.57
CA MET A 1 20.57 -2.68 -25.08
C MET A 1 19.77 -3.49 -24.04
N ALA A 2 20.38 -4.06 -22.99
CA ALA A 2 19.66 -4.81 -21.95
C ALA A 2 18.81 -3.95 -20.98
N GLU A 3 19.19 -2.68 -20.73
CA GLU A 3 18.42 -1.76 -19.86
C GLU A 3 17.08 -1.29 -20.45
N PHE A 4 16.93 -1.31 -21.78
CA PHE A 4 15.71 -0.86 -22.45
C PHE A 4 14.60 -1.92 -22.34
N GLY A 5 14.96 -3.21 -22.28
CA GLY A 5 14.01 -4.31 -22.12
C GLY A 5 13.32 -4.34 -20.76
N GLY A 6 14.03 -3.97 -19.68
CA GLY A 6 13.46 -3.89 -18.32
C GLY A 6 12.45 -2.75 -18.16
N LYS A 7 12.77 -1.55 -18.66
CA LYS A 7 11.90 -0.37 -18.64
C LYS A 7 10.63 -0.56 -19.48
N TRP A 8 10.74 -1.21 -20.64
CA TRP A 8 9.59 -1.56 -21.48
C TRP A 8 8.69 -2.63 -20.86
N ARG A 9 9.28 -3.61 -20.15
CA ARG A 9 8.54 -4.67 -19.45
C ARG A 9 7.77 -4.13 -18.24
N GLY A 10 8.35 -3.17 -17.52
CA GLY A 10 7.66 -2.39 -16.48
C GLY A 10 6.43 -1.69 -17.07
N LEU A 11 6.63 -0.85 -18.10
CA LEU A 11 5.56 -0.10 -18.79
C LEU A 11 4.45 -1.02 -19.34
N LYS A 12 4.79 -2.16 -19.95
CA LYS A 12 3.82 -3.16 -20.41
C LYS A 12 2.98 -3.74 -19.28
N SER A 13 3.58 -3.96 -18.11
CA SER A 13 2.86 -4.44 -16.95
C SER A 13 1.94 -3.37 -16.36
N VAL A 14 2.36 -2.11 -16.37
CA VAL A 14 1.55 -0.95 -15.93
C VAL A 14 0.35 -0.81 -16.85
N LEU A 15 0.61 -0.83 -18.15
CA LEU A 15 -0.39 -0.78 -19.19
C LEU A 15 -1.35 -1.96 -19.08
N MET A 16 -0.85 -3.18 -18.78
CA MET A 16 -1.73 -4.32 -18.54
C MET A 16 -2.62 -4.13 -17.30
N VAL A 17 -2.11 -3.61 -16.18
CA VAL A 17 -2.94 -3.40 -14.98
C VAL A 17 -3.98 -2.31 -15.22
N LEU A 18 -3.59 -1.19 -15.85
CA LEU A 18 -4.50 -0.13 -16.28
C LEU A 18 -5.52 -0.63 -17.31
N ILE A 19 -5.10 -1.43 -18.29
CA ILE A 19 -5.99 -2.06 -19.28
C ILE A 19 -6.93 -3.05 -18.58
N ASN A 20 -6.48 -3.85 -17.62
CA ASN A 20 -7.36 -4.74 -16.87
C ASN A 20 -8.37 -3.95 -16.03
N PHE A 21 -7.94 -2.83 -15.42
CA PHE A 21 -8.84 -1.95 -14.67
C PHE A 21 -9.84 -1.25 -15.58
N LEU A 22 -9.39 -0.76 -16.74
CA LEU A 22 -10.24 -0.15 -17.76
C LEU A 22 -11.16 -1.17 -18.42
N LEU A 23 -10.69 -2.39 -18.69
CA LEU A 23 -11.50 -3.49 -19.23
C LEU A 23 -12.53 -3.95 -18.22
N ALA A 24 -12.18 -4.07 -16.93
CA ALA A 24 -13.16 -4.35 -15.88
C ALA A 24 -14.21 -3.22 -15.80
N PHE A 25 -13.78 -1.95 -15.84
CA PHE A 25 -14.68 -0.81 -15.83
C PHE A 25 -15.58 -0.73 -17.09
N VAL A 26 -15.03 -1.03 -18.26
CA VAL A 26 -15.75 -1.06 -19.55
C VAL A 26 -16.68 -2.26 -19.61
N PHE A 27 -16.28 -3.45 -19.17
CA PHE A 27 -17.16 -4.61 -19.06
C PHE A 27 -18.34 -4.29 -18.14
N VAL A 28 -18.09 -3.70 -16.97
CA VAL A 28 -19.14 -3.32 -16.02
C VAL A 28 -20.03 -2.20 -16.57
N SER A 29 -19.47 -1.22 -17.28
CA SER A 29 -20.24 -0.13 -17.90
C SER A 29 -21.04 -0.60 -19.12
N ALA A 30 -20.50 -1.52 -19.91
CA ALA A 30 -21.16 -2.13 -21.05
C ALA A 30 -22.28 -3.08 -20.58
N GLU A 31 -22.07 -3.81 -19.49
CA GLU A 31 -23.12 -4.58 -18.80
C GLU A 31 -24.21 -3.66 -18.26
N ARG A 32 -23.86 -2.47 -17.75
CA ARG A 32 -24.81 -1.40 -17.36
C ARG A 32 -25.63 -0.88 -18.55
N GLY A 33 -25.01 -0.76 -19.72
CA GLY A 33 -25.64 -0.33 -20.98
C GLY A 33 -26.61 -1.38 -21.53
N LEU A 34 -26.14 -2.62 -21.66
CA LEU A 34 -26.95 -3.77 -22.09
C LEU A 34 -28.13 -4.03 -21.15
N THR A 35 -27.94 -3.86 -19.85
CA THR A 35 -29.01 -4.06 -18.85
C THR A 35 -30.05 -2.93 -18.92
N ARG A 36 -29.65 -1.70 -19.26
CA ARG A 36 -30.60 -0.60 -19.48
C ARG A 36 -31.43 -0.80 -20.74
N GLU A 37 -30.82 -1.32 -21.80
CA GLU A 37 -31.53 -1.74 -23.02
C GLU A 37 -32.46 -2.93 -22.75
N ALA A 38 -32.01 -3.96 -22.03
CA ALA A 38 -32.83 -5.12 -21.65
C ALA A 38 -34.00 -4.76 -20.70
N THR A 39 -33.84 -3.72 -19.87
CA THR A 39 -34.93 -3.20 -19.03
C THR A 39 -35.92 -2.34 -19.83
N SER A 40 -35.45 -1.69 -20.93
CA SER A 40 -36.30 -0.96 -21.87
C SER A 40 -37.05 -1.88 -22.84
N ALA A 41 -36.50 -3.08 -23.11
CA ALA A 41 -37.12 -4.14 -23.91
C ALA A 41 -38.14 -4.99 -23.11
N ARG A 42 -38.70 -4.48 -22.00
CA ARG A 42 -39.75 -5.14 -21.20
C ARG A 42 -41.17 -5.01 -21.79
N THR A 43 -41.27 -4.85 -23.10
CA THR A 43 -42.51 -4.97 -23.88
C THR A 43 -42.15 -5.66 -25.18
N ASP A 44 -41.85 -6.96 -25.12
CA ASP A 44 -42.38 -7.97 -26.03
C ASP A 44 -41.75 -9.34 -25.75
N GLU A 45 -42.49 -10.38 -26.11
CA GLU A 45 -42.49 -11.72 -25.54
C GLU A 45 -41.35 -12.68 -25.95
N THR A 46 -41.24 -13.75 -25.13
CA THR A 46 -40.83 -15.15 -25.42
C THR A 46 -39.39 -15.52 -25.78
N GLY A 47 -38.82 -16.47 -25.01
CA GLY A 47 -37.80 -17.43 -25.50
C GLY A 47 -36.62 -17.74 -24.57
N ASP A 48 -36.32 -19.03 -24.41
CA ASP A 48 -35.07 -19.67 -23.95
C ASP A 48 -34.70 -19.85 -22.46
N SER A 49 -34.59 -21.14 -22.12
CA SER A 49 -34.32 -21.75 -20.81
C SER A 49 -32.93 -21.49 -20.23
N VAL A 50 -31.96 -21.04 -21.04
CA VAL A 50 -30.60 -20.64 -20.58
C VAL A 50 -30.62 -19.26 -19.90
N SER A 51 -31.62 -18.43 -20.22
CA SER A 51 -31.84 -17.13 -19.61
C SER A 51 -32.20 -17.24 -18.13
N SER A 52 -32.78 -18.37 -17.68
CA SER A 52 -33.30 -18.53 -16.32
C SER A 52 -32.24 -18.47 -15.21
N TYR A 53 -31.04 -19.01 -15.43
CA TYR A 53 -29.95 -18.98 -14.45
C TYR A 53 -29.23 -17.64 -14.42
N VAL A 54 -29.04 -17.03 -15.59
CA VAL A 54 -28.47 -15.68 -15.70
C VAL A 54 -29.46 -14.64 -15.16
N LEU A 55 -30.75 -14.75 -15.45
CA LEU A 55 -31.82 -13.91 -14.85
C LEU A 55 -31.96 -14.13 -13.35
N LYS A 56 -31.77 -15.36 -12.84
CA LYS A 56 -31.70 -15.61 -11.39
C LYS A 56 -30.46 -14.97 -10.77
N ALA A 57 -29.31 -15.06 -11.43
CA ALA A 57 -28.08 -14.41 -10.97
C ALA A 57 -28.22 -12.88 -11.01
N VAL A 58 -28.80 -12.31 -12.07
CA VAL A 58 -29.02 -10.87 -12.27
C VAL A 58 -30.09 -10.33 -11.33
N SER A 59 -31.16 -11.08 -11.04
CA SER A 59 -32.15 -10.70 -10.00
C SER A 59 -31.60 -10.82 -8.58
N CYS A 60 -30.69 -11.78 -8.32
CA CYS A 60 -29.91 -11.87 -7.08
C CYS A 60 -28.87 -10.74 -6.95
N LEU A 61 -28.34 -10.25 -8.08
CA LEU A 61 -27.40 -9.11 -8.14
C LEU A 61 -28.11 -7.75 -8.10
N TRP A 62 -29.42 -7.67 -8.41
CA TRP A 62 -30.13 -6.40 -8.50
C TRP A 62 -31.59 -6.43 -7.98
N GLN A 63 -31.77 -6.23 -6.67
CA GLN A 63 -33.03 -5.81 -6.05
C GLN A 63 -32.99 -4.31 -5.67
N PRO A 64 -33.91 -3.47 -6.19
CA PRO A 64 -33.89 -2.02 -5.98
C PRO A 64 -34.37 -1.57 -4.58
N ASP A 65 -35.01 -2.46 -3.81
CA ASP A 65 -35.61 -2.12 -2.51
C ASP A 65 -35.38 -3.21 -1.46
N GLN A 66 -34.30 -3.11 -0.67
CA GLN A 66 -34.34 -3.39 0.78
C GLN A 66 -33.05 -2.97 1.53
N ARG A 67 -33.29 -2.43 2.73
CA ARG A 67 -32.48 -2.13 3.93
C ARG A 67 -30.98 -1.81 3.74
N GLY A 68 -30.59 -0.61 4.19
CA GLY A 68 -29.20 -0.17 4.29
C GLY A 68 -28.33 -1.14 5.08
N TYR A 69 -27.02 -1.12 4.79
CA TYR A 69 -26.00 -1.96 5.39
C TYR A 69 -26.07 -1.95 6.92
N GLN A 70 -26.26 -3.12 7.54
CA GLN A 70 -26.31 -3.23 8.99
C GLN A 70 -24.95 -3.70 9.51
N HIS A 71 -24.33 -2.88 10.36
CA HIS A 71 -23.04 -3.20 10.97
C HIS A 71 -23.15 -4.43 11.87
N VAL A 72 -22.16 -5.33 11.77
CA VAL A 72 -22.06 -6.51 12.64
C VAL A 72 -20.79 -6.35 13.46
N TRP A 73 -20.94 -5.77 14.66
CA TRP A 73 -19.85 -5.60 15.60
C TRP A 73 -19.99 -6.62 16.73
N PRO A 74 -19.09 -7.62 16.82
CA PRO A 74 -19.09 -8.52 17.96
C PRO A 74 -18.76 -7.75 19.25
N GLU A 75 -19.35 -8.17 20.37
CA GLU A 75 -19.01 -7.62 21.68
C GLU A 75 -17.58 -7.98 22.07
N MET A 76 -16.84 -7.02 22.65
CA MET A 76 -15.46 -7.24 23.10
C MET A 76 -15.41 -8.18 24.31
N LYS A 77 -15.27 -9.47 24.02
CA LYS A 77 -15.06 -10.53 25.02
C LYS A 77 -13.65 -11.08 24.88
N PHE A 78 -12.85 -11.02 25.94
CA PHE A 78 -11.53 -11.64 26.00
C PHE A 78 -11.67 -13.17 25.95
N GLY A 79 -11.80 -13.68 24.73
CA GLY A 79 -11.83 -15.11 24.42
C GLY A 79 -10.69 -15.51 23.49
N TRP A 80 -10.67 -16.78 23.09
CA TRP A 80 -9.63 -17.34 22.23
C TRP A 80 -9.50 -16.61 20.88
N GLN A 81 -10.60 -16.04 20.35
CA GLN A 81 -10.62 -15.29 19.09
C GLN A 81 -9.75 -14.03 19.15
N ILE A 82 -9.84 -13.26 20.24
CA ILE A 82 -9.01 -12.05 20.42
C ILE A 82 -7.56 -12.42 20.63
N VAL A 83 -7.27 -13.49 21.37
CA VAL A 83 -5.89 -13.97 21.59
C VAL A 83 -5.27 -14.42 20.27
N LEU A 84 -5.96 -15.28 19.52
CA LEU A 84 -5.49 -15.76 18.22
C LEU A 84 -5.36 -14.61 17.21
N GLY A 85 -6.35 -13.71 17.18
CA GLY A 85 -6.31 -12.50 16.35
C GLY A 85 -5.14 -11.58 16.72
N SER A 86 -4.80 -11.47 18.00
CA SER A 86 -3.63 -10.70 18.46
C SER A 86 -2.32 -11.34 18.02
N ILE A 87 -2.20 -12.67 18.06
CA ILE A 87 -1.00 -13.38 17.60
C ILE A 87 -0.82 -13.21 16.09
N ILE A 88 -1.88 -13.43 15.31
CA ILE A 88 -1.84 -13.29 13.84
C ILE A 88 -1.62 -11.83 13.46
N GLY A 89 -2.28 -10.89 14.14
CA GLY A 89 -2.06 -9.45 14.00
C GLY A 89 -0.63 -9.05 14.34
N PHE A 90 -0.05 -9.62 15.39
CA PHE A 90 1.35 -9.39 15.75
C PHE A 90 2.28 -9.86 14.63
N LEU A 91 2.13 -11.09 14.13
CA LEU A 91 2.95 -11.61 13.04
C LEU A 91 2.78 -10.78 11.75
N GLY A 92 1.53 -10.43 11.42
CA GLY A 92 1.21 -9.60 10.25
C GLY A 92 1.84 -8.21 10.32
N ALA A 93 1.82 -7.57 11.49
CA ALA A 93 2.45 -6.27 11.72
C ALA A 93 3.99 -6.37 11.71
N ALA A 94 4.55 -7.41 12.34
CA ALA A 94 6.00 -7.61 12.40
C ALA A 94 6.62 -7.80 11.01
N PHE A 95 6.06 -8.70 10.19
CA PHE A 95 6.59 -8.91 8.83
C PHE A 95 6.17 -7.81 7.86
N GLY A 96 4.93 -7.31 7.97
CA GLY A 96 4.40 -6.28 7.08
C GLY A 96 5.11 -4.94 7.24
N SER A 97 5.50 -4.57 8.46
CA SER A 97 6.25 -3.33 8.72
C SER A 97 7.65 -3.37 8.10
N VAL A 98 8.36 -4.48 8.23
CA VAL A 98 9.71 -4.67 7.68
C VAL A 98 9.72 -4.59 6.15
N GLY A 99 8.71 -5.19 5.51
CA GLY A 99 8.53 -5.08 4.07
C GLY A 99 8.14 -3.68 3.60
N GLY A 100 7.72 -2.78 4.50
CA GLY A 100 7.18 -1.48 4.13
C GLY A 100 5.78 -1.57 3.51
N VAL A 101 5.01 -2.56 3.95
CA VAL A 101 3.70 -2.94 3.41
C VAL A 101 2.58 -2.78 4.45
N GLY A 102 2.91 -2.76 5.75
CA GLY A 102 1.98 -2.41 6.83
C GLY A 102 1.08 -3.54 7.33
N GLY A 103 1.09 -4.73 6.72
CA GLY A 103 0.42 -5.94 7.23
C GLY A 103 -1.09 -6.03 6.97
N GLY A 104 -1.69 -5.03 6.31
CA GLY A 104 -3.15 -4.97 6.09
C GLY A 104 -3.76 -6.17 5.40
N GLY A 105 -3.01 -6.83 4.52
CA GLY A 105 -3.45 -8.03 3.82
C GLY A 105 -3.67 -9.25 4.73
N ILE A 106 -3.09 -9.23 5.94
CA ILE A 106 -3.30 -10.24 6.98
C ILE A 106 -4.36 -9.75 7.99
N PHE A 107 -4.40 -8.45 8.28
CA PHE A 107 -5.33 -7.89 9.26
C PHE A 107 -6.80 -8.02 8.84
N VAL A 108 -7.13 -7.67 7.60
CA VAL A 108 -8.51 -7.74 7.10
C VAL A 108 -9.10 -9.16 7.22
N PRO A 109 -8.48 -10.23 6.70
CA PRO A 109 -9.04 -11.57 6.83
C PRO A 109 -9.01 -12.07 8.28
N MET A 110 -8.02 -11.67 9.09
CA MET A 110 -7.99 -11.98 10.53
C MET A 110 -9.19 -11.38 11.27
N LEU A 111 -9.47 -10.10 11.06
CA LEU A 111 -10.59 -9.39 11.68
C LEU A 111 -11.93 -9.97 11.23
N SER A 112 -12.06 -10.32 9.95
CA SER A 112 -13.32 -10.86 9.42
C SER A 112 -13.56 -12.33 9.79
N LEU A 113 -12.57 -13.22 9.63
CA LEU A 113 -12.77 -14.67 9.83
C LEU A 113 -12.66 -15.10 11.29
N ILE A 114 -11.74 -14.51 12.05
CA ILE A 114 -11.44 -14.98 13.41
C ILE A 114 -12.32 -14.24 14.42
N ILE A 115 -12.39 -12.91 14.28
CA ILE A 115 -13.14 -12.08 15.23
C ILE A 115 -14.60 -11.93 14.78
N GLY A 116 -14.88 -12.02 13.48
CA GLY A 116 -16.25 -11.97 12.95
C GLY A 116 -16.73 -10.56 12.59
N PHE A 117 -15.82 -9.62 12.34
CA PHE A 117 -16.19 -8.31 11.81
C PHE A 117 -16.72 -8.41 10.37
N ASP A 118 -17.64 -7.52 10.03
CA ASP A 118 -18.00 -7.32 8.64
C ASP A 118 -16.80 -6.80 7.81
N PRO A 119 -16.71 -7.12 6.51
CA PRO A 119 -15.55 -6.77 5.68
C PRO A 119 -15.23 -5.27 5.68
N LYS A 120 -16.24 -4.40 5.75
CA LYS A 120 -16.07 -2.94 5.69
C LYS A 120 -15.57 -2.36 7.01
N SER A 121 -16.01 -2.89 8.15
CA SER A 121 -15.45 -2.55 9.46
C SER A 121 -14.05 -3.12 9.63
N ALA A 122 -13.79 -4.34 9.12
CA ALA A 122 -12.47 -4.95 9.13
C ALA A 122 -11.43 -4.15 8.33
N THR A 123 -11.78 -3.62 7.16
CA THR A 123 -10.90 -2.73 6.39
C THR A 123 -10.60 -1.43 7.15
N ALA A 124 -11.59 -0.87 7.85
CA ALA A 124 -11.42 0.32 8.67
C ALA A 124 -10.51 0.09 9.89
N ILE A 125 -10.71 -1.00 10.65
CA ILE A 125 -9.84 -1.36 11.79
C ILE A 125 -8.42 -1.68 11.30
N SER A 126 -8.27 -2.37 10.16
CA SER A 126 -6.97 -2.63 9.54
C SER A 126 -6.17 -1.35 9.29
N LYS A 127 -6.82 -0.26 8.85
CA LYS A 127 -6.16 1.05 8.69
C LYS A 127 -5.62 1.61 9.99
N CYS A 128 -6.36 1.44 11.09
CA CYS A 128 -5.89 1.83 12.42
C CYS A 128 -4.64 1.04 12.80
N MET A 129 -4.66 -0.28 12.61
CA MET A 129 -3.50 -1.15 12.88
C MET A 129 -2.28 -0.77 12.04
N ILE A 130 -2.47 -0.54 10.73
CA ILE A 130 -1.40 -0.09 9.83
C ILE A 130 -0.80 1.23 10.30
N MET A 131 -1.63 2.19 10.72
CA MET A 131 -1.17 3.47 11.24
C MET A 131 -0.25 3.26 12.46
N GLY A 132 -0.69 2.47 13.44
CA GLY A 132 0.12 2.16 14.62
C GLY A 132 1.45 1.49 14.30
N ALA A 133 1.44 0.52 13.38
CA ALA A 133 2.64 -0.17 12.91
C ALA A 133 3.58 0.76 12.12
N ALA A 134 3.03 1.63 11.27
CA ALA A 134 3.78 2.56 10.44
C ALA A 134 4.46 3.64 11.28
N VAL A 135 3.76 4.24 12.26
CA VAL A 135 4.35 5.23 13.19
C VAL A 135 5.56 4.65 13.92
N SER A 136 5.44 3.45 14.48
CA SER A 136 6.56 2.79 15.17
C SER A 136 7.74 2.53 14.22
N SER A 137 7.45 2.12 12.99
CA SER A 137 8.46 1.80 12.00
C SER A 137 9.16 3.05 11.48
N VAL A 138 8.43 4.14 11.28
CA VAL A 138 9.01 5.45 10.94
C VAL A 138 9.90 5.94 12.06
N TYR A 139 9.45 5.88 13.31
CA TYR A 139 10.28 6.24 14.47
C TYR A 139 11.59 5.45 14.48
N TYR A 140 11.52 4.14 14.22
CA TYR A 140 12.70 3.30 14.13
C TYR A 140 13.59 3.66 12.93
N ASN A 141 13.00 3.94 11.77
CA ASN A 141 13.70 4.30 10.54
C ASN A 141 14.37 5.68 10.63
N LEU A 142 13.78 6.63 11.35
CA LEU A 142 14.36 7.96 11.55
C LEU A 142 15.67 7.94 12.34
N LYS A 143 15.93 6.87 13.11
CA LYS A 143 17.23 6.68 13.79
C LYS A 143 18.34 6.20 12.85
N LEU A 144 18.06 6.04 11.55
CA LEU A 144 18.96 5.37 10.61
C LEU A 144 19.35 6.28 9.45
N ARG A 145 20.59 6.08 9.00
CA ARG A 145 21.12 6.68 7.77
C ARG A 145 21.19 5.66 6.63
N HIS A 146 21.25 6.21 5.43
CA HIS A 146 21.39 5.47 4.19
C HIS A 146 22.72 4.68 4.17
N PRO A 147 22.74 3.44 3.64
CA PRO A 147 23.91 2.56 3.73
C PRO A 147 25.12 3.03 2.91
N THR A 148 24.91 3.89 1.92
CA THR A 148 25.97 4.28 0.96
C THR A 148 26.15 5.79 0.73
N ILE A 149 25.23 6.63 1.22
CA ILE A 149 25.19 8.09 0.98
C ILE A 149 24.91 8.74 2.33
N ASP A 150 25.50 9.90 2.62
CA ASP A 150 25.26 10.60 3.89
C ASP A 150 23.91 11.34 3.88
N MET A 151 22.83 10.55 3.92
CA MET A 151 21.44 11.02 3.86
C MET A 151 20.55 10.15 4.77
N PRO A 152 19.36 10.62 5.18
CA PRO A 152 18.37 9.79 5.87
C PRO A 152 17.98 8.56 5.03
N ILE A 153 17.59 7.47 5.71
CA ILE A 153 17.10 6.27 5.03
C ILE A 153 15.76 6.50 4.30
N ILE A 154 15.00 7.52 4.72
CA ILE A 154 13.74 7.92 4.09
C ILE A 154 14.07 8.91 2.98
N ASP A 155 13.67 8.59 1.75
CA ASP A 155 13.77 9.51 0.62
C ASP A 155 12.55 10.45 0.61
N TYR A 156 12.74 11.65 1.15
CA TYR A 156 11.69 12.65 1.30
C TYR A 156 11.23 13.23 -0.04
N ASP A 157 12.09 13.34 -1.06
CA ASP A 157 11.72 13.83 -2.38
C ASP A 157 10.83 12.82 -3.11
N LEU A 158 11.16 11.53 -3.01
CA LEU A 158 10.32 10.45 -3.53
C LEU A 158 8.97 10.37 -2.79
N ALA A 159 8.98 10.57 -1.47
CA ALA A 159 7.75 10.66 -0.68
C ALA A 159 6.90 11.85 -1.12
N LEU A 160 7.49 13.04 -1.28
CA LEU A 160 6.78 14.27 -1.63
C LEU A 160 6.19 14.22 -3.06
N LEU A 161 6.84 13.48 -3.97
CA LEU A 161 6.34 13.25 -5.32
C LEU A 161 5.06 12.39 -5.35
N ILE A 162 4.98 11.36 -4.50
CA ILE A 162 3.93 10.33 -4.61
C ILE A 162 2.85 10.52 -3.55
N GLN A 163 3.19 11.02 -2.37
CA GLN A 163 2.28 11.13 -1.23
C GLN A 163 1.02 11.97 -1.51
N PRO A 164 1.09 13.16 -2.14
CA PRO A 164 -0.12 13.95 -2.39
C PRO A 164 -1.10 13.25 -3.35
N MET A 165 -0.57 12.60 -4.40
CA MET A 165 -1.35 11.81 -5.35
C MET A 165 -1.92 10.54 -4.71
N LEU A 166 -1.16 9.93 -3.80
CA LEU A 166 -1.62 8.81 -2.99
C LEU A 166 -2.81 9.20 -2.12
N MET A 167 -2.75 10.34 -1.42
CA MET A 167 -3.84 10.81 -0.55
C MET A 167 -5.12 11.10 -1.34
N LEU A 168 -4.99 11.70 -2.53
CA LEU A 168 -6.10 11.87 -3.45
C LEU A 168 -6.71 10.52 -3.86
N GLY A 169 -5.87 9.55 -4.22
CA GLY A 169 -6.33 8.20 -4.54
C GLY A 169 -7.04 7.54 -3.37
N ILE A 170 -6.60 7.73 -2.13
CA ILE A 170 -7.23 7.15 -0.93
C ILE A 170 -8.64 7.67 -0.72
N SER A 171 -8.85 8.98 -0.80
CA SER A 171 -10.17 9.60 -0.70
C SER A 171 -11.14 9.02 -1.73
N LEU A 172 -10.68 8.85 -2.97
CA LEU A 172 -11.44 8.17 -4.03
C LEU A 172 -11.68 6.69 -3.70
N GLY A 173 -10.65 5.97 -3.23
CA GLY A 173 -10.72 4.55 -2.90
C GLY A 173 -11.68 4.24 -1.74
N VAL A 174 -11.70 5.07 -0.71
CA VAL A 174 -12.63 4.94 0.43
C VAL A 174 -14.07 5.21 -0.03
N ALA A 175 -14.30 6.23 -0.86
CA ALA A 175 -15.60 6.45 -1.48
C ALA A 175 -16.05 5.24 -2.33
N LEU A 176 -15.14 4.66 -3.12
CA LEU A 176 -15.41 3.45 -3.91
C LEU A 176 -15.65 2.20 -3.03
N ASN A 177 -15.04 2.10 -1.84
CA ASN A 177 -15.27 1.00 -0.90
C ASN A 177 -16.72 0.94 -0.42
N VAL A 178 -17.37 2.10 -0.31
CA VAL A 178 -18.79 2.16 0.06
C VAL A 178 -19.67 1.66 -1.09
N ILE A 179 -19.31 1.99 -2.34
CA ILE A 179 -20.15 1.75 -3.52
C ILE A 179 -19.98 0.32 -4.05
N PHE A 180 -18.75 -0.17 -4.12
CA PHE A 180 -18.42 -1.42 -4.80
C PHE A 180 -18.89 -2.65 -4.02
N ALA A 181 -19.38 -3.63 -4.78
CA ALA A 181 -19.75 -4.93 -4.27
C ALA A 181 -18.51 -5.74 -3.82
N ASP A 182 -18.66 -6.51 -2.75
CA ASP A 182 -17.57 -7.28 -2.13
C ASP A 182 -16.86 -8.24 -3.10
N TRP A 183 -17.60 -8.84 -4.04
CA TRP A 183 -17.04 -9.79 -5.01
C TRP A 183 -16.08 -9.11 -5.99
N MET A 184 -16.39 -7.89 -6.43
CA MET A 184 -15.55 -7.16 -7.38
C MET A 184 -14.25 -6.72 -6.72
N VAL A 185 -14.34 -6.29 -5.45
CA VAL A 185 -13.19 -5.98 -4.61
C VAL A 185 -12.30 -7.21 -4.42
N THR A 186 -12.91 -8.38 -4.19
CA THR A 186 -12.21 -9.67 -4.06
C THR A 186 -11.49 -10.08 -5.35
N VAL A 187 -12.14 -9.97 -6.51
CA VAL A 187 -11.52 -10.31 -7.80
C VAL A 187 -10.33 -9.39 -8.07
N LEU A 188 -10.49 -8.08 -7.84
CA LEU A 188 -9.43 -7.10 -7.99
C LEU A 188 -8.23 -7.42 -7.07
N LEU A 189 -8.50 -7.82 -5.82
CA LEU A 189 -7.49 -8.24 -4.85
C LEU A 189 -6.67 -9.43 -5.34
N ILE A 190 -7.34 -10.50 -5.78
CA ILE A 190 -6.68 -11.72 -6.24
C ILE A 190 -5.76 -11.42 -7.41
N VAL A 191 -6.24 -10.64 -8.40
CA VAL A 191 -5.43 -10.25 -9.56
C VAL A 191 -4.24 -9.40 -9.15
N LEU A 192 -4.46 -8.35 -8.36
CA LEU A 192 -3.41 -7.43 -7.93
C LEU A 192 -2.31 -8.15 -7.13
N PHE A 193 -2.70 -8.97 -6.16
CA PHE A 193 -1.75 -9.67 -5.31
C PHE A 193 -1.01 -10.79 -6.02
N THR A 194 -1.66 -11.52 -6.92
CA THR A 194 -0.98 -12.55 -7.72
C THR A 194 0.10 -11.91 -8.59
N VAL A 195 -0.22 -10.80 -9.26
CA VAL A 195 0.74 -10.08 -10.12
C VAL A 195 1.88 -9.48 -9.29
N THR A 196 1.58 -8.75 -8.22
CA THR A 196 2.58 -8.08 -7.39
C THR A 196 3.46 -9.07 -6.63
N SER A 197 2.90 -10.14 -6.06
CA SER A 197 3.65 -11.21 -5.39
C SER A 197 4.62 -11.89 -6.33
N THR A 198 4.13 -12.31 -7.51
CA THR A 198 4.96 -12.98 -8.52
C THR A 198 6.14 -12.10 -8.94
N LYS A 199 5.87 -10.82 -9.22
CA LYS A 199 6.91 -9.85 -9.56
C LYS A 199 7.91 -9.62 -8.43
N ALA A 200 7.43 -9.42 -7.21
CA ALA A 200 8.28 -9.21 -6.04
C ALA A 200 9.20 -10.42 -5.79
N PHE A 201 8.67 -11.63 -5.94
CA PHE A 201 9.44 -12.87 -5.80
C PHE A 201 10.56 -12.97 -6.85
N PHE A 202 10.24 -12.80 -8.13
CA PHE A 202 11.25 -12.81 -9.19
C PHE A 202 12.33 -11.75 -8.96
N LYS A 203 11.93 -10.56 -8.51
CA LYS A 203 12.87 -9.50 -8.18
C LYS A 203 13.75 -9.84 -6.98
N GLY A 204 13.19 -10.50 -5.96
CA GLY A 204 13.93 -11.02 -4.81
C GLY A 204 15.00 -12.00 -5.25
N VAL A 205 14.67 -12.94 -6.12
CA VAL A 205 15.62 -13.91 -6.71
C VAL A 205 16.70 -13.21 -7.52
N GLU A 206 16.36 -12.24 -8.37
CA GLU A 206 17.33 -11.47 -9.15
C GLU A 206 18.30 -10.70 -8.25
N THR A 207 17.79 -10.03 -7.22
CA THR A 207 18.58 -9.25 -6.26
C THR A 207 19.49 -10.16 -5.45
N TRP A 208 18.98 -11.30 -4.99
CA TRP A 208 19.77 -12.32 -4.28
C TRP A 208 20.92 -12.85 -5.14
N LYS A 209 20.67 -13.08 -6.44
CA LYS A 209 21.71 -13.51 -7.38
C LYS A 209 22.79 -12.45 -7.52
N LYS A 210 22.42 -11.16 -7.67
CA LYS A 210 23.35 -10.03 -7.72
C LYS A 210 24.19 -9.92 -6.44
N GLU A 211 23.56 -9.98 -5.27
CA GLU A 211 24.26 -9.98 -3.98
C GLU A 211 25.23 -11.15 -3.82
N THR A 212 24.84 -12.34 -4.31
CA THR A 212 25.69 -13.53 -4.25
C THR A 212 26.93 -13.40 -5.15
N ILE A 213 26.79 -12.79 -6.33
CA ILE A 213 27.91 -12.51 -7.24
C ILE A 213 28.86 -11.50 -6.59
N MET A 214 28.34 -10.37 -6.10
CA MET A 214 29.17 -9.34 -5.44
C MET A 214 29.92 -9.88 -4.22
N LYS A 215 29.29 -10.73 -3.39
CA LYS A 215 29.99 -11.38 -2.27
C LYS A 215 31.11 -12.32 -2.73
N ARG A 216 30.92 -13.04 -3.83
CA ARG A 216 31.96 -13.91 -4.41
C ARG A 216 33.11 -13.10 -4.99
N GLU A 217 32.82 -12.00 -5.67
CA GLU A 217 33.84 -11.08 -6.19
C GLU A 217 34.64 -10.44 -5.05
N ALA A 218 33.98 -9.96 -4.00
CA ALA A 218 34.64 -9.43 -2.80
C ALA A 218 35.55 -10.47 -2.12
N ALA A 219 35.10 -11.74 -2.02
CA ALA A 219 35.92 -12.83 -1.49
C ALA A 219 37.16 -13.09 -2.37
N LYS A 220 37.00 -13.12 -3.71
CA LYS A 220 38.12 -13.26 -4.66
C LYS A 220 39.12 -12.11 -4.59
N HIS A 221 38.66 -10.87 -4.42
CA HIS A 221 39.54 -9.72 -4.24
C HIS A 221 40.31 -9.79 -2.90
N LEU A 222 39.69 -10.31 -1.84
CA LEU A 222 40.37 -10.54 -0.56
C LEU A 222 41.45 -11.63 -0.67
N GLU A 223 41.22 -12.68 -1.46
CA GLU A 223 42.20 -13.73 -1.75
C GLU A 223 43.32 -13.25 -2.68
N SER A 224 43.03 -12.36 -3.64
CA SER A 224 44.01 -11.83 -4.59
C SER A 224 44.94 -10.77 -3.98
N ASN A 225 44.44 -9.91 -3.07
CA ASN A 225 45.26 -8.90 -2.39
C ASN A 225 46.24 -9.49 -1.35
N GLY A 226 46.24 -10.82 -1.16
CA GLY A 226 47.28 -11.53 -0.41
C GLY A 226 48.60 -11.69 -1.17
N THR A 227 48.69 -11.28 -2.45
CA THR A 227 49.88 -11.58 -3.28
C THR A 227 50.43 -10.42 -4.13
N ASP A 228 49.89 -9.20 -4.09
CA ASP A 228 50.53 -8.08 -4.77
C ASP A 228 50.19 -6.72 -4.14
N ALA A 229 51.24 -6.01 -3.71
CA ALA A 229 51.18 -4.63 -3.27
C ALA A 229 51.36 -3.70 -4.47
N GLY A 230 50.24 -3.17 -4.98
CA GLY A 230 50.22 -2.15 -6.03
C GLY A 230 48.98 -1.28 -5.91
N GLU A 231 49.17 -0.01 -5.59
CA GLU A 231 48.14 1.01 -5.37
C GLU A 231 47.25 1.22 -6.61
N VAL A 232 45.95 0.99 -6.47
CA VAL A 232 44.91 1.74 -7.18
C VAL A 232 43.76 1.99 -6.21
N GLU A 233 43.57 3.25 -5.84
CA GLU A 233 42.53 3.74 -4.95
C GLU A 233 41.13 3.51 -5.57
N TYR A 234 40.47 2.43 -5.17
CA TYR A 234 39.03 2.24 -5.35
C TYR A 234 38.37 2.38 -3.98
N LYS A 235 37.55 3.43 -3.78
CA LYS A 235 36.75 3.63 -2.56
C LYS A 235 35.82 2.43 -2.34
N PRO A 236 36.04 1.60 -1.31
CA PRO A 236 35.16 0.46 -1.06
C PRO A 236 33.83 0.94 -0.47
N LEU A 237 32.73 0.33 -0.93
CA LEU A 237 31.44 0.32 -0.25
C LEU A 237 31.64 -0.27 1.15
N ARG A 238 31.64 0.60 2.17
CA ARG A 238 31.96 0.28 3.56
C ARG A 238 30.78 -0.41 4.25
N GLY A 239 30.63 -1.71 4.00
CA GLY A 239 29.70 -2.61 4.68
C GLY A 239 30.43 -3.75 5.37
N GLY A 240 31.12 -3.47 6.49
CA GLY A 240 31.81 -4.47 7.33
C GLY A 240 32.97 -3.85 8.13
N PRO A 241 33.21 -4.27 9.39
CA PRO A 241 34.01 -3.50 10.34
C PRO A 241 35.52 -3.62 10.06
N SER A 242 36.20 -2.48 9.90
CA SER A 242 37.66 -2.43 9.86
C SER A 242 38.21 -2.46 11.29
N ASN A 243 38.99 -3.49 11.62
CA ASN A 243 39.82 -3.55 12.82
C ASN A 243 40.77 -2.35 12.86
N SER A 244 40.43 -1.37 13.68
CA SER A 244 41.34 -0.38 14.27
C SER A 244 41.04 -0.39 15.78
N PRO A 245 42.06 -0.37 16.65
CA PRO A 245 41.87 -0.63 18.07
C PRO A 245 41.14 0.53 18.72
N GLN A 246 40.16 0.21 19.56
CA GLN A 246 39.42 1.12 20.44
C GLN A 246 38.63 2.26 19.75
N LYS A 247 37.45 1.90 19.24
CA LYS A 247 36.22 2.66 19.54
C LYS A 247 35.17 1.66 19.98
N GLU A 248 35.01 1.56 21.29
CA GLU A 248 33.92 0.85 21.92
C GLU A 248 32.58 1.26 21.30
N THR A 249 31.72 0.25 21.16
CA THR A 249 30.29 0.27 20.95
C THR A 249 29.58 1.54 21.44
N LYS A 250 29.56 2.57 20.61
CA LYS A 250 28.48 3.55 20.55
C LYS A 250 28.14 3.69 19.09
N GLU A 251 27.08 2.99 18.67
CA GLU A 251 26.23 3.54 17.62
C GLU A 251 26.05 5.01 17.99
N LEU A 252 26.52 5.93 17.14
CA LEU A 252 26.15 7.33 17.31
C LEU A 252 24.62 7.32 17.21
N GLU A 253 23.92 7.34 18.34
CA GLU A 253 22.52 7.73 18.42
C GLU A 253 22.46 9.17 17.93
N ILE A 254 22.40 9.33 16.61
CA ILE A 254 22.20 10.62 15.99
C ILE A 254 20.81 11.08 16.42
N THR A 255 20.72 12.34 16.86
CA THR A 255 19.47 12.95 17.29
C THR A 255 18.45 12.87 16.16
N VAL A 256 17.26 12.29 16.41
CA VAL A 256 16.17 12.14 15.42
C VAL A 256 15.91 13.44 14.66
N PHE A 257 16.04 14.57 15.35
CA PHE A 257 15.85 15.93 14.81
C PHE A 257 16.80 16.32 13.67
N GLU A 258 18.01 15.76 13.64
CA GLU A 258 19.04 16.09 12.66
C GLU A 258 18.89 15.27 11.36
N ASN A 259 18.16 14.16 11.42
CA ASN A 259 17.87 13.28 10.28
C ASN A 259 16.55 13.63 9.57
N VAL A 260 15.86 14.67 10.03
CA VAL A 260 14.56 15.11 9.48
C VAL A 260 14.75 16.30 8.57
N TYR A 261 14.33 16.17 7.32
CA TYR A 261 14.24 17.28 6.39
C TYR A 261 12.93 18.06 6.62
N TRP A 262 13.03 19.10 7.45
CA TRP A 262 11.88 19.89 7.94
C TRP A 262 11.07 20.60 6.86
N LYS A 263 11.71 21.01 5.76
CA LYS A 263 11.02 21.68 4.66
C LYS A 263 10.09 20.72 3.91
N GLU A 264 10.60 19.54 3.57
CA GLU A 264 9.90 18.47 2.87
C GLU A 264 8.82 17.86 3.77
N LEU A 265 9.15 17.60 5.04
CA LEU A 265 8.18 17.18 6.04
C LEU A 265 7.07 18.23 6.22
N GLY A 266 7.42 19.52 6.27
CA GLY A 266 6.47 20.61 6.39
C GLY A 266 5.48 20.67 5.22
N LEU A 267 5.94 20.46 3.98
CA LEU A 267 5.07 20.37 2.80
C LEU A 267 4.13 19.15 2.87
N LEU A 268 4.63 18.00 3.32
CA LEU A 268 3.82 16.79 3.50
C LEU A 268 2.75 16.96 4.57
N VAL A 269 3.12 17.54 5.72
CA VAL A 269 2.18 17.87 6.80
C VAL A 269 1.17 18.90 6.33
N PHE A 270 1.57 19.91 5.55
CA PHE A 270 0.66 20.89 4.96
C PHE A 270 -0.41 20.22 4.07
N VAL A 271 0.00 19.34 3.15
CA VAL A 271 -0.96 18.58 2.32
C VAL A 271 -1.88 17.75 3.19
N TRP A 272 -1.35 17.08 4.21
CA TRP A 272 -2.14 16.24 5.10
C TRP A 272 -3.18 17.05 5.89
N VAL A 273 -2.78 18.18 6.47
CA VAL A 273 -3.69 19.09 7.20
C VAL A 273 -4.74 19.69 6.25
N ALA A 274 -4.36 20.08 5.03
CA ALA A 274 -5.32 20.58 4.05
C ALA A 274 -6.38 19.53 3.71
N PHE A 275 -5.97 18.28 3.48
CA PHE A 275 -6.89 17.17 3.25
C PHE A 275 -7.77 16.88 4.48
N LEU A 276 -7.20 16.95 5.69
CA LEU A 276 -7.93 16.78 6.93
C LEU A 276 -9.04 17.82 7.09
N VAL A 277 -8.71 19.10 6.88
CA VAL A 277 -9.69 20.21 6.94
C VAL A 277 -10.79 20.01 5.90
N LEU A 278 -10.44 19.63 4.67
CA LEU A 278 -11.43 19.34 3.62
C LEU A 278 -12.33 18.16 3.97
N GLN A 279 -11.80 17.10 4.60
CA GLN A 279 -12.61 15.96 5.03
C GLN A 279 -13.52 16.27 6.21
N ILE A 280 -13.05 17.05 7.20
CA ILE A 280 -13.91 17.50 8.32
C ILE A 280 -15.01 18.43 7.80
N ALA A 281 -14.69 19.35 6.88
CA ALA A 281 -15.68 20.21 6.24
C ALA A 281 -16.72 19.40 5.44
N LYS A 282 -16.31 18.28 4.82
CA LYS A 282 -17.19 17.36 4.10
C LYS A 282 -18.28 16.79 5.00
N GLU A 283 -17.95 16.44 6.25
CA GLU A 283 -18.89 15.89 7.23
C GLU A 283 -20.02 16.88 7.60
N SER A 284 -19.73 18.18 7.56
CA SER A 284 -20.73 19.22 7.84
C SER A 284 -21.72 19.45 6.69
N THR A 285 -21.57 18.73 5.58
CA THR A 285 -22.38 18.89 4.36
C THR A 285 -23.20 17.62 4.12
N TYR A 286 -24.46 17.78 3.69
CA TYR A 286 -25.31 16.65 3.31
C TYR A 286 -24.68 15.79 2.21
N THR A 287 -24.82 14.46 2.37
CA THR A 287 -24.36 13.48 1.38
C THR A 287 -25.01 13.78 0.02
N CYS A 288 -24.22 13.68 -1.06
CA CYS A 288 -24.66 13.96 -2.44
C CYS A 288 -25.08 15.42 -2.76
N SER A 289 -24.80 16.40 -1.91
CA SER A 289 -24.98 17.84 -2.21
C SER A 289 -23.92 18.40 -3.18
N ILE A 290 -24.22 19.51 -3.87
CA ILE A 290 -23.25 20.24 -4.71
C ILE A 290 -22.01 20.62 -3.88
N GLY A 291 -22.20 21.04 -2.62
CA GLY A 291 -21.11 21.38 -1.70
C GLY A 291 -20.17 20.19 -1.41
N TYR A 292 -20.72 18.98 -1.31
CA TYR A 292 -19.94 17.74 -1.10
C TYR A 292 -18.99 17.48 -2.28
N TRP A 293 -19.48 17.62 -3.51
CA TRP A 293 -18.68 17.42 -4.72
C TRP A 293 -17.64 18.53 -4.90
N VAL A 294 -17.97 19.78 -4.57
CA VAL A 294 -17.02 20.90 -4.60
C VAL A 294 -15.86 20.65 -3.63
N LEU A 295 -16.14 20.23 -2.39
CA LEU A 295 -15.10 19.93 -1.40
C LEU A 295 -14.22 18.73 -1.81
N ASN A 296 -14.79 17.73 -2.48
CA ASN A 296 -14.03 16.61 -3.03
C ASN A 296 -13.12 17.07 -4.19
N LEU A 297 -13.65 17.87 -5.13
CA LEU A 297 -12.88 18.43 -6.23
C LEU A 297 -11.77 19.37 -5.75
N LEU A 298 -11.96 20.06 -4.62
CA LEU A 298 -10.94 20.95 -4.02
C LEU A 298 -9.69 20.21 -3.53
N GLN A 299 -9.77 18.88 -3.33
CA GLN A 299 -8.59 18.04 -3.03
C GLN A 299 -7.64 17.91 -4.23
N ILE A 300 -8.16 18.07 -5.47
CA ILE A 300 -7.37 17.96 -6.70
C ILE A 300 -6.36 19.12 -6.82
N PRO A 301 -6.75 20.41 -6.74
CA PRO A 301 -5.79 21.51 -6.78
C PRO A 301 -4.69 21.43 -5.72
N VAL A 302 -5.02 20.99 -4.49
CA VAL A 302 -4.06 20.87 -3.39
C VAL A 302 -3.00 19.81 -3.70
N SER A 303 -3.41 18.61 -4.11
CA SER A 303 -2.47 17.52 -4.41
C SER A 303 -1.68 17.76 -5.69
N VAL A 304 -2.34 18.23 -6.76
CA VAL A 304 -1.71 18.55 -8.04
C VAL A 304 -0.73 19.71 -7.86
N GLY A 305 -1.07 20.74 -7.08
CA GLY A 305 -0.20 21.89 -6.85
C GLY A 305 1.14 21.52 -6.21
N VAL A 306 1.11 20.74 -5.12
CA VAL A 306 2.34 20.30 -4.43
C VAL A 306 3.14 19.31 -5.27
N THR A 307 2.45 18.38 -5.95
CA THR A 307 3.13 17.43 -6.84
C THR A 307 3.77 18.15 -8.04
N LEU A 308 3.09 19.12 -8.63
CA LEU A 308 3.61 19.91 -9.75
C LEU A 308 4.80 20.76 -9.33
N TYR A 309 4.76 21.35 -8.12
CA TYR A 309 5.91 22.05 -7.54
C TYR A 309 7.15 21.14 -7.49
N GLU A 310 6.99 19.91 -7.01
CA GLU A 310 8.08 18.95 -6.92
C GLU A 310 8.56 18.48 -8.29
N VAL A 311 7.63 18.15 -9.20
CA VAL A 311 7.94 17.78 -10.58
C VAL A 311 8.76 18.88 -11.28
N VAL A 312 8.39 20.15 -11.11
CA VAL A 312 9.12 21.29 -11.68
C VAL A 312 10.48 21.48 -11.01
N SER A 313 10.57 21.25 -9.69
CA SER A 313 11.81 21.32 -8.93
C SER A 313 12.83 20.26 -9.39
N LEU A 314 12.37 19.02 -9.56
CA LEU A 314 13.15 17.88 -10.08
C LEU A 314 13.54 18.09 -11.55
N TYR A 315 12.61 18.57 -12.38
CA TYR A 315 12.89 18.79 -13.82
C TYR A 315 13.90 19.91 -14.05
N LYS A 316 13.87 20.98 -13.25
CA LYS A 316 14.84 22.08 -13.32
C LYS A 316 16.19 21.73 -12.68
N GLY A 317 16.39 20.49 -12.21
CA GLY A 317 17.62 20.04 -11.55
C GLY A 317 17.88 20.71 -10.20
N ARG A 318 16.86 21.35 -9.61
CA ARG A 318 16.98 22.02 -8.31
C ARG A 318 16.90 21.02 -7.14
N ARG A 319 16.39 19.82 -7.41
CA ARG A 319 16.34 18.66 -6.52
C ARG A 319 16.71 17.40 -7.32
N VAL A 320 17.31 16.42 -6.65
CA VAL A 320 17.68 15.12 -7.23
C VAL A 320 17.16 14.05 -6.30
N VAL A 321 16.52 13.01 -6.85
CA VAL A 321 16.10 11.84 -6.06
C VAL A 321 17.35 11.17 -5.52
N ALA A 322 17.71 11.51 -4.29
CA ALA A 322 19.00 11.21 -3.69
C ALA A 322 19.26 9.69 -3.60
N SER A 323 18.19 8.87 -3.53
CA SER A 323 18.30 7.42 -3.51
C SER A 323 18.80 6.77 -4.81
N LYS A 324 18.82 7.47 -5.95
CA LYS A 324 19.16 6.86 -7.25
C LYS A 324 20.64 7.04 -7.66
N GLY A 325 21.42 7.84 -6.92
CA GLY A 325 22.79 8.17 -7.29
C GLY A 325 22.90 8.96 -8.60
N ASP A 326 24.13 9.19 -9.08
CA ASP A 326 24.43 9.95 -10.31
C ASP A 326 23.95 9.27 -11.62
N GLU A 327 23.49 8.02 -11.57
CA GLU A 327 22.97 7.29 -12.73
C GLU A 327 21.48 7.62 -13.00
N GLY A 328 21.24 8.78 -13.59
CA GLY A 328 20.00 9.04 -14.33
C GLY A 328 19.37 10.40 -14.11
N THR A 329 20.10 11.46 -14.43
CA THR A 329 19.64 12.85 -14.45
C THR A 329 18.58 13.18 -15.52
N ASN A 330 18.22 12.24 -16.40
CA ASN A 330 17.17 12.43 -17.41
C ASN A 330 15.85 11.76 -17.01
N PHE A 331 15.19 12.32 -16.00
CA PHE A 331 13.79 12.01 -15.77
C PHE A 331 12.94 12.62 -16.89
N ARG A 332 12.47 11.77 -17.80
CA ARG A 332 11.55 12.21 -18.87
C ARG A 332 10.20 12.55 -18.21
N VAL A 333 9.55 13.64 -18.62
CA VAL A 333 8.23 14.08 -18.09
C VAL A 333 7.22 12.92 -18.03
N LEU A 334 7.27 12.01 -18.99
CA LEU A 334 6.45 10.80 -19.03
C LEU A 334 6.67 9.87 -17.81
N GLN A 335 7.90 9.74 -17.31
CA GLN A 335 8.19 8.93 -16.11
C GLN A 335 7.60 9.55 -14.85
N LEU A 336 7.69 10.89 -14.70
CA LEU A 336 7.10 11.59 -13.55
C LEU A 336 5.57 11.48 -13.58
N MET A 337 4.96 11.68 -14.75
CA MET A 337 3.52 11.47 -14.93
C MET A 337 3.11 10.04 -14.61
N THR A 338 3.95 9.06 -14.97
CA THR A 338 3.72 7.65 -14.60
C THR A 338 3.77 7.44 -13.09
N TYR A 339 4.69 8.10 -12.36
CA TYR A 339 4.77 8.02 -10.90
C TYR A 339 3.55 8.63 -10.22
N CYS A 340 3.06 9.77 -10.71
CA CYS A 340 1.81 10.37 -10.22
C CYS A 340 0.61 9.44 -10.44
N ALA A 341 0.48 8.87 -11.63
CA ALA A 341 -0.59 7.91 -11.94
C ALA A 341 -0.53 6.67 -11.03
N PHE A 342 0.67 6.18 -10.74
CA PHE A 342 0.88 5.11 -9.78
C PHE A 342 0.54 5.50 -8.34
N GLY A 343 0.85 6.73 -7.92
CA GLY A 343 0.45 7.26 -6.63
C GLY A 343 -1.07 7.23 -6.47
N VAL A 344 -1.82 7.75 -7.46
CA VAL A 344 -3.28 7.69 -7.47
C VAL A 344 -3.79 6.25 -7.44
N LEU A 345 -3.26 5.37 -8.30
CA LEU A 345 -3.67 3.96 -8.34
C LEU A 345 -3.40 3.25 -7.02
N ALA A 346 -2.21 3.43 -6.46
CA ALA A 346 -1.85 2.90 -5.15
C ALA A 346 -2.76 3.43 -4.05
N GLY A 347 -3.21 4.68 -4.18
CA GLY A 347 -4.12 5.32 -3.25
C GLY A 347 -5.52 4.74 -3.35
N VAL A 348 -6.05 4.60 -4.56
CA VAL A 348 -7.38 4.00 -4.81
C VAL A 348 -7.43 2.59 -4.26
N VAL A 349 -6.44 1.77 -4.62
CA VAL A 349 -6.34 0.38 -4.16
C VAL A 349 -6.10 0.34 -2.64
N GLY A 350 -5.21 1.17 -2.11
CA GLY A 350 -4.91 1.24 -0.69
C GLY A 350 -6.11 1.70 0.16
N GLY A 351 -6.90 2.66 -0.32
CA GLY A 351 -8.14 3.16 0.28
C GLY A 351 -9.26 2.12 0.22
N LEU A 352 -9.47 1.53 -0.97
CA LEU A 352 -10.51 0.54 -1.21
C LEU A 352 -10.35 -0.72 -0.35
N LEU A 353 -9.11 -1.16 -0.11
CA LEU A 353 -8.83 -2.50 0.41
C LEU A 353 -8.41 -2.54 1.87
N GLY A 354 -8.21 -1.39 2.52
CA GLY A 354 -7.70 -1.41 3.90
C GLY A 354 -6.23 -1.83 4.03
N LEU A 355 -5.47 -1.92 2.93
CA LEU A 355 -4.13 -2.52 2.88
C LEU A 355 -2.98 -1.54 3.20
N GLY A 356 -3.21 -0.23 3.00
CA GLY A 356 -2.14 0.77 2.99
C GLY A 356 -1.41 0.81 1.64
N GLY A 357 -0.94 1.99 1.22
CA GLY A 357 -0.33 2.19 -0.11
C GLY A 357 0.98 1.44 -0.33
N GLY A 358 1.62 0.95 0.73
CA GLY A 358 2.93 0.29 0.70
C GLY A 358 2.97 -1.01 -0.11
N PHE A 359 1.85 -1.74 -0.20
CA PHE A 359 1.73 -2.95 -1.03
C PHE A 359 2.07 -2.70 -2.49
N ILE A 360 1.78 -1.50 -3.01
CA ILE A 360 2.08 -1.11 -4.40
C ILE A 360 3.37 -0.29 -4.46
N MET A 361 3.62 0.59 -3.50
CA MET A 361 4.83 1.43 -3.50
C MET A 361 6.12 0.63 -3.32
N GLY A 362 6.16 -0.37 -2.44
CA GLY A 362 7.36 -1.16 -2.18
C GLY A 362 7.91 -1.82 -3.45
N PRO A 363 7.13 -2.66 -4.16
CA PRO A 363 7.53 -3.24 -5.44
C PRO A 363 7.87 -2.18 -6.50
N LEU A 364 7.12 -1.08 -6.55
CA LEU A 364 7.36 0.00 -7.51
C LEU A 364 8.73 0.65 -7.29
N PHE A 365 9.06 1.08 -6.07
CA PHE A 365 10.36 1.67 -5.74
C PHE A 365 11.51 0.73 -6.05
N LEU A 366 11.32 -0.55 -5.73
CA LEU A 366 12.27 -1.58 -6.11
C LEU A 366 12.43 -1.63 -7.64
N GLU A 367 11.36 -1.63 -8.44
CA GLU A 367 11.38 -1.53 -9.92
C GLU A 367 12.13 -0.28 -10.43
N LEU A 368 12.13 0.81 -9.67
CA LEU A 368 12.88 2.03 -10.01
C LEU A 368 14.37 1.96 -9.69
N GLY A 369 14.84 0.86 -9.08
CA GLY A 369 16.23 0.68 -8.68
C GLY A 369 16.56 1.24 -7.30
N VAL A 370 15.56 1.70 -6.54
CA VAL A 370 15.75 2.16 -5.16
C VAL A 370 16.22 0.98 -4.29
N PRO A 371 17.26 1.16 -3.45
CA PRO A 371 17.72 0.13 -2.53
C PRO A 371 16.58 -0.39 -1.63
N PRO A 372 16.51 -1.68 -1.29
CA PRO A 372 15.37 -2.25 -0.56
C PRO A 372 15.11 -1.61 0.80
N GLN A 373 16.18 -1.18 1.49
CA GLN A 373 16.08 -0.52 2.79
C GLN A 373 15.40 0.85 2.69
N VAL A 374 15.76 1.64 1.67
CA VAL A 374 15.17 2.97 1.40
C VAL A 374 13.74 2.83 0.92
N SER A 375 13.50 1.90 0.00
CA SER A 375 12.15 1.61 -0.52
C SER A 375 11.18 1.29 0.62
N SER A 376 11.56 0.37 1.52
CA SER A 376 10.74 0.00 2.67
C SER A 376 10.51 1.18 3.63
N ALA A 377 11.56 1.94 3.94
CA ALA A 377 11.45 3.10 4.84
C ALA A 377 10.56 4.20 4.27
N THR A 378 10.77 4.59 3.00
CA THR A 378 9.98 5.60 2.29
C THR A 378 8.52 5.17 2.13
N ALA A 379 8.26 3.90 1.79
CA ALA A 379 6.89 3.37 1.71
C ALA A 379 6.18 3.42 3.06
N THR A 380 6.88 3.08 4.15
CA THR A 380 6.31 3.14 5.51
C THR A 380 6.03 4.56 5.98
N PHE A 381 6.90 5.49 5.61
CA PHE A 381 6.71 6.91 5.85
C PHE A 381 5.46 7.44 5.13
N ALA A 382 5.35 7.18 3.82
CA ALA A 382 4.16 7.51 3.03
C ALA A 382 2.88 6.90 3.62
N MET A 383 2.94 5.62 4.00
CA MET A 383 1.82 4.92 4.64
C MET A 383 1.37 5.54 5.95
N THR A 384 2.24 6.18 6.73
CA THR A 384 1.86 6.80 8.01
C THR A 384 0.86 7.95 7.79
N PHE A 385 1.15 8.84 6.84
CA PHE A 385 0.25 9.92 6.44
C PHE A 385 -1.00 9.38 5.73
N SER A 386 -0.83 8.34 4.91
CA SER A 386 -1.93 7.78 4.12
C SER A 386 -2.95 7.02 5.00
N SER A 387 -2.47 6.25 5.98
CA SER A 387 -3.30 5.46 6.90
C SER A 387 -3.97 6.35 7.94
N SER A 388 -3.27 7.34 8.50
CA SER A 388 -3.88 8.31 9.42
C SER A 388 -5.04 9.08 8.77
N MET A 389 -4.90 9.46 7.50
CA MET A 389 -6.01 10.07 6.74
C MET A 389 -7.20 9.11 6.60
N SER A 390 -6.96 7.84 6.24
CA SER A 390 -8.01 6.82 6.17
C SER A 390 -8.70 6.58 7.53
N VAL A 391 -7.96 6.60 8.63
CA VAL A 391 -8.52 6.42 9.98
C VAL A 391 -9.51 7.53 10.30
N VAL A 392 -9.15 8.80 10.01
CA VAL A 392 -10.08 9.92 10.19
C VAL A 392 -11.31 9.75 9.30
N GLU A 393 -11.14 9.40 8.02
CA GLU A 393 -12.26 9.22 7.11
C GLU A 393 -13.22 8.12 7.57
N TYR A 394 -12.69 6.97 7.98
CA TYR A 394 -13.50 5.87 8.50
C TYR A 394 -14.14 6.17 9.85
N TYR A 395 -13.49 7.00 10.68
CA TYR A 395 -14.04 7.44 11.95
C TYR A 395 -15.22 8.40 11.74
N LEU A 396 -15.09 9.36 10.83
CA LEU A 396 -16.19 10.25 10.43
C LEU A 396 -17.37 9.45 9.86
N LEU A 397 -17.08 8.43 9.04
CA LEU A 397 -18.08 7.50 8.53
C LEU A 397 -18.63 6.49 9.57
N LYS A 398 -18.22 6.57 10.84
CA LYS A 398 -18.62 5.67 11.95
C LYS A 398 -18.48 4.18 11.62
N ARG A 399 -17.44 3.81 10.85
CA ARG A 399 -17.28 2.44 10.31
C ARG A 399 -16.63 1.43 11.23
N PHE A 400 -16.20 1.82 12.44
CA PHE A 400 -15.57 0.87 13.36
C PHE A 400 -15.75 1.25 14.83
N PRO A 401 -15.75 0.25 15.74
CA PRO A 401 -15.75 0.49 17.18
C PRO A 401 -14.36 0.91 17.67
N VAL A 402 -14.28 2.10 18.29
CA VAL A 402 -13.03 2.69 18.82
C VAL A 402 -12.27 1.77 19.77
N PRO A 403 -12.90 1.03 20.73
CA PRO A 403 -12.15 0.19 21.68
C PRO A 403 -11.32 -0.91 21.01
N TYR A 404 -11.89 -1.58 20.00
CA TYR A 404 -11.19 -2.60 19.23
C TYR A 404 -10.02 -2.02 18.43
N ALA A 405 -10.23 -0.85 17.80
CA ALA A 405 -9.19 -0.18 17.06
C ALA A 405 -8.01 0.19 17.96
N VAL A 406 -8.26 0.78 19.13
CA VAL A 406 -7.20 1.15 20.08
C VAL A 406 -6.42 -0.08 20.55
N TYR A 407 -7.10 -1.16 20.93
CA TYR A 407 -6.44 -2.41 21.34
C TYR A 407 -5.50 -2.96 20.26
N PHE A 408 -6.00 -3.12 19.03
CA PHE A 408 -5.20 -3.68 17.95
C PHE A 408 -4.12 -2.73 17.42
N VAL A 409 -4.32 -1.41 17.52
CA VAL A 409 -3.27 -0.40 17.27
C VAL A 409 -2.09 -0.64 18.21
N VAL A 410 -2.35 -0.79 19.52
CA VAL A 410 -1.30 -1.01 20.51
C VAL A 410 -0.54 -2.30 20.19
N VAL A 411 -1.25 -3.40 19.92
CA VAL A 411 -0.64 -4.69 19.53
C VAL A 411 0.22 -4.53 18.27
N ALA A 412 -0.30 -3.86 17.23
CA ALA A 412 0.40 -3.67 15.97
C ALA A 412 1.64 -2.78 16.10
N THR A 413 1.60 -1.74 16.94
CA THR A 413 2.74 -0.87 17.26
C THR A 413 3.87 -1.66 17.92
N PHE A 414 3.58 -2.43 18.97
CA PHE A 414 4.60 -3.26 19.63
C PHE A 414 5.16 -4.35 18.71
N ALA A 415 4.30 -4.96 17.90
CA ALA A 415 4.69 -5.96 16.93
C ALA A 415 5.61 -5.40 15.84
N ALA A 416 5.29 -4.21 15.30
CA ALA A 416 6.12 -3.55 14.31
C ALA A 416 7.48 -3.18 14.90
N PHE A 417 7.53 -2.60 16.11
CA PHE A 417 8.78 -2.28 16.79
C PHE A 417 9.68 -3.52 16.93
N THR A 418 9.10 -4.61 17.44
CA THR A 418 9.81 -5.88 17.66
C THR A 418 10.25 -6.50 16.32
N GLY A 419 9.38 -6.50 15.31
CA GLY A 419 9.65 -7.03 13.97
C GLY A 419 10.80 -6.30 13.27
N GLN A 420 10.83 -4.97 13.33
CA GLN A 420 11.92 -4.15 12.79
C GLN A 420 13.27 -4.49 13.44
N HIS A 421 13.27 -4.65 14.77
CA HIS A 421 14.48 -5.00 15.51
C HIS A 421 15.01 -6.40 15.16
N ILE A 422 14.12 -7.41 15.14
CA ILE A 422 14.48 -8.79 14.82
C ILE A 422 15.00 -8.90 13.38
N VAL A 423 14.26 -8.39 12.40
CA VAL A 423 14.68 -8.54 11.00
C VAL A 423 15.95 -7.76 10.71
N ARG A 424 16.17 -6.61 11.34
CA ARG A 424 17.47 -5.94 11.24
C ARG A 424 18.60 -6.83 11.73
N ARG A 425 18.45 -7.45 12.90
CA ARG A 425 19.47 -8.36 13.43
C ARG A 425 19.74 -9.50 12.45
N LEU A 426 18.71 -10.05 11.82
CA LEU A 426 18.85 -11.03 10.75
C LEU A 426 19.60 -10.46 9.53
N ILE A 427 19.28 -9.25 9.07
CA ILE A 427 19.97 -8.61 7.94
C ILE A 427 21.46 -8.42 8.25
N ILE A 428 21.83 -8.04 9.47
CA ILE A 428 23.23 -7.88 9.88
C ILE A 428 23.93 -9.24 9.89
N VAL A 429 23.30 -10.27 10.43
CA VAL A 429 23.87 -11.64 10.49
C VAL A 429 24.06 -12.24 9.10
N PHE A 430 23.06 -12.13 8.22
CA PHE A 430 23.13 -12.68 6.87
C PHE A 430 23.88 -11.76 5.88
N GLY A 431 24.01 -10.47 6.21
CA GLY A 431 24.62 -9.43 5.39
C GLY A 431 23.97 -9.29 4.01
N ARG A 432 22.64 -9.38 3.90
CA ARG A 432 21.90 -9.37 2.61
C ARG A 432 20.64 -8.51 2.73
N ALA A 433 20.47 -7.54 1.83
CA ALA A 433 19.29 -6.66 1.81
C ALA A 433 18.10 -7.31 1.09
N SER A 434 18.36 -8.29 0.22
CA SER A 434 17.35 -9.12 -0.47
C SER A 434 16.36 -9.82 0.47
N LEU A 435 16.71 -10.03 1.75
CA LEU A 435 15.80 -10.57 2.77
C LEU A 435 14.53 -9.72 2.92
N ILE A 436 14.63 -8.40 2.80
CA ILE A 436 13.48 -7.49 2.89
C ILE A 436 12.50 -7.77 1.74
N ILE A 437 13.02 -7.97 0.53
CA ILE A 437 12.22 -8.27 -0.67
C ILE A 437 11.51 -9.62 -0.52
N PHE A 438 12.18 -10.62 0.04
CA PHE A 438 11.56 -11.93 0.30
C PHE A 438 10.46 -11.86 1.36
N ILE A 439 10.65 -11.09 2.44
CA ILE A 439 9.61 -10.87 3.45
C ILE A 439 8.42 -10.14 2.84
N LEU A 440 8.67 -9.11 2.02
CA LEU A 440 7.63 -8.42 1.27
C LEU A 440 6.88 -9.38 0.33
N ALA A 441 7.58 -10.19 -0.46
CA ALA A 441 6.95 -11.13 -1.38
C ALA A 441 6.12 -12.18 -0.63
N PHE A 442 6.66 -12.74 0.46
CA PHE A 442 5.98 -13.73 1.30
C PHE A 442 4.72 -13.15 1.95
N THR A 443 4.79 -11.94 2.51
CA THR A 443 3.62 -11.29 3.13
C THR A 443 2.53 -10.99 2.11
N ILE A 444 2.86 -10.53 0.91
CA ILE A 444 1.89 -10.33 -0.17
C ILE A 444 1.27 -11.66 -0.60
N PHE A 445 2.08 -12.71 -0.74
CA PHE A 445 1.60 -14.04 -1.11
C PHE A 445 0.61 -14.63 -0.09
N VAL A 446 0.98 -14.59 1.20
CA VAL A 446 0.09 -15.04 2.29
C VAL A 446 -1.19 -14.20 2.31
N SER A 447 -1.08 -12.88 2.11
CA SER A 447 -2.24 -11.99 2.00
C SER A 447 -3.14 -12.38 0.82
N ALA A 448 -2.57 -12.77 -0.32
CA ALA A 448 -3.31 -13.22 -1.50
C ALA A 448 -4.16 -14.45 -1.20
N ILE A 449 -3.58 -15.44 -0.49
CA ILE A 449 -4.28 -16.67 -0.10
C ILE A 449 -5.38 -16.36 0.90
N LEU A 450 -5.08 -15.58 1.96
CA LEU A 450 -6.04 -15.29 3.02
C LEU A 450 -7.21 -14.43 2.52
N LEU A 451 -6.94 -13.34 1.80
CA LEU A 451 -7.98 -12.47 1.27
C LEU A 451 -8.72 -13.07 0.08
N GLY A 452 -8.02 -13.76 -0.81
CA GLY A 452 -8.63 -14.47 -1.92
C GLY A 452 -9.54 -15.59 -1.43
N GLY A 453 -9.05 -16.43 -0.51
CA GLY A 453 -9.83 -17.49 0.12
C GLY A 453 -11.03 -16.94 0.89
N PHE A 454 -10.84 -15.88 1.69
CA PHE A 454 -11.93 -15.21 2.40
C PHE A 454 -13.01 -14.69 1.46
N GLY A 455 -12.62 -13.93 0.43
CA GLY A 455 -13.57 -13.33 -0.48
C GLY A 455 -14.33 -14.36 -1.32
N ILE A 456 -13.68 -15.45 -1.73
CA ILE A 456 -14.34 -16.58 -2.40
C ILE A 456 -15.34 -17.26 -1.45
N SER A 457 -14.94 -17.55 -0.20
CA SER A 457 -15.82 -18.17 0.80
C SER A 457 -17.04 -17.30 1.10
N ASN A 458 -16.85 -16.00 1.30
CA ASN A 458 -17.93 -15.05 1.53
C ASN A 458 -18.88 -14.97 0.33
N MET A 459 -18.35 -14.95 -0.90
CA MET A 459 -19.14 -14.93 -2.12
C MET A 459 -20.00 -16.20 -2.26
N ILE A 460 -19.42 -17.39 -2.02
CA ILE A 460 -20.16 -18.65 -2.05
C ILE A 460 -21.28 -18.65 -0.99
N GLY A 461 -20.99 -18.16 0.21
CA GLY A 461 -21.98 -18.03 1.28
C GLY A 461 -23.16 -17.12 0.88
N LYS A 462 -22.88 -15.96 0.29
CA LYS A 462 -23.92 -15.02 -0.18
C LYS A 462 -24.75 -15.60 -1.34
N ILE A 463 -24.13 -16.31 -2.28
CA ILE A 463 -24.84 -17.03 -3.37
C ILE A 463 -25.81 -18.07 -2.79
N HIS A 464 -25.36 -18.84 -1.79
CA HIS A 464 -26.20 -19.86 -1.16
C HIS A 464 -27.38 -19.26 -0.37
N ARG A 465 -27.22 -18.07 0.20
CA ARG A 465 -28.27 -17.36 0.94
C ARG A 465 -29.19 -16.50 0.07
N GLN A 466 -28.93 -16.43 -1.24
CA GLN A 466 -29.64 -15.54 -2.18
C GLN A 466 -29.64 -14.07 -1.71
N GLU A 467 -28.57 -13.64 -1.03
CA GLU A 467 -28.42 -12.27 -0.57
C GLU A 467 -28.02 -11.34 -1.72
N TYR A 468 -28.48 -10.08 -1.66
CA TYR A 468 -28.11 -9.06 -2.64
C TYR A 468 -26.59 -8.85 -2.68
N MET A 469 -26.01 -9.03 -3.86
CA MET A 469 -24.56 -8.88 -4.10
C MET A 469 -24.23 -7.69 -5.02
N GLY A 470 -25.19 -6.80 -5.24
CA GLY A 470 -25.03 -5.62 -6.09
C GLY A 470 -24.38 -4.43 -5.39
N PHE A 471 -24.43 -3.28 -6.07
CA PHE A 471 -23.85 -2.02 -5.61
C PHE A 471 -24.69 -1.39 -4.49
N GLU A 472 -24.02 -0.84 -3.49
CA GLU A 472 -24.71 -0.07 -2.46
C GLU A 472 -24.94 1.37 -2.90
N ASN A 473 -26.08 1.94 -2.49
CA ASN A 473 -26.41 3.32 -2.79
C ASN A 473 -25.67 4.28 -1.84
N PHE A 474 -24.72 5.03 -2.41
CA PHE A 474 -23.93 6.02 -1.67
C PHE A 474 -24.81 7.06 -0.94
N CYS A 475 -25.92 7.50 -1.57
CA CYS A 475 -26.82 8.51 -1.00
C CYS A 475 -27.91 7.95 -0.07
N LYS A 476 -27.92 6.64 0.26
CA LYS A 476 -28.86 6.06 1.24
C LYS A 476 -28.25 5.88 2.63
N TYR A 477 -26.97 6.22 2.82
CA TYR A 477 -26.32 6.25 4.13
C TYR A 477 -26.62 7.57 4.85
N ASP A 478 -27.89 7.81 5.15
CA ASP A 478 -28.34 8.85 6.08
C ASP A 478 -29.09 8.16 7.24
N GLY A 479 -28.58 8.32 8.47
CA GLY A 479 -29.13 7.76 9.70
C GLY A 479 -28.07 7.45 10.75
#